data_AF-A0A974SR77-F1
#
_entry.id   AF-A0A974SR77-F1
#
_cell.length_a   1.000
_cell.length_b   1.000
_cell.length_c   1.000
_cell.angle_alpha   90.00
_cell.angle_beta   90.00
_cell.angle_gamma   90.00
#
_symmetry.space_group_name_H-M   'P 1'
#
loop_
_entity.id
_entity.type
_entity.pdbx_description
1 polymer ?
#
loop_
_entity_poly.entity_id
_entity_poly.type
_entity_poly.pdbx_seq_one_letter_code
_entity_poly.pdbx_strand_id
1 'polypeptide(L)' 'MANIMIRQAADGGLVFYLPKRDLEASVSSIEFDAPEKWGGELKLDNGGSYYIDPMAKPPRLPVSLRAKRLGAAED' A
#
# COMPACT_ATOMS: atom_id res chain seq x y z
N MET A 1 -5.27 13.11 -2.60
CA MET A 1 -4.64 11.91 -1.99
C MET A 1 -5.72 11.03 -1.39
N ALA A 2 -5.67 9.73 -1.66
CA ALA A 2 -6.57 8.75 -1.08
C ALA A 2 -6.12 8.40 0.35
N ASN A 3 -7.08 8.22 1.26
CA ASN A 3 -6.78 7.61 2.56
C ASN A 3 -6.84 6.10 2.37
N ILE A 4 -5.77 5.41 2.73
CA ILE A 4 -5.65 3.96 2.61
C ILE A 4 -5.31 3.37 3.97
N MET A 5 -5.51 2.07 4.12
CA MET A 5 -5.01 1.30 5.24
C MET A 5 -4.11 0.19 4.71
N ILE A 6 -2.93 0.04 5.31
CA ILE A 6 -2.06 -1.12 5.09
C ILE A 6 -2.14 -1.99 6.34
N ARG A 7 -2.37 -3.29 6.15
CA ARG A 7 -2.39 -4.28 7.24
C ARG A 7 -1.59 -5.52 6.86
N GLN A 8 -1.13 -6.25 7.87
CA GLN A 8 -0.48 -7.53 7.64
C GLN A 8 -1.53 -8.62 7.37
N ALA A 9 -1.30 -9.42 6.34
CA ALA A 9 -2.07 -10.61 6.02
C ALA A 9 -1.71 -11.75 6.97
N ALA A 10 -2.58 -12.77 7.07
CA ALA A 10 -2.32 -13.94 7.91
C ALA A 10 -1.12 -14.77 7.42
N ASP A 11 -0.84 -14.75 6.11
CA ASP A 11 0.31 -15.41 5.47
C ASP A 11 1.63 -14.63 5.59
N GLY A 12 1.61 -13.44 6.20
CA GLY A 12 2.78 -12.58 6.35
C GLY A 12 2.93 -11.50 5.28
N GLY A 13 2.13 -11.54 4.20
CA GLY A 13 2.04 -10.49 3.19
C GLY A 13 1.40 -9.18 3.69
N LEU A 14 1.25 -8.22 2.78
CA LEU A 14 0.63 -6.92 3.06
C LEU A 14 -0.65 -6.77 2.24
N VAL A 15 -1.70 -6.26 2.90
CA VAL A 15 -3.00 -5.98 2.29
C VAL A 15 -3.20 -4.48 2.25
N PHE A 16 -3.54 -3.98 1.06
CA PHE A 16 -3.96 -2.62 0.80
C PHE A 16 -5.48 -2.54 0.85
N TYR A 17 -6.01 -1.62 1.65
CA TYR A 17 -7.42 -1.30 1.70
C TYR A 17 -7.66 0.18 1.40
N LEU A 18 -8.54 0.45 0.44
CA LEU A 18 -9.01 1.79 0.07
C LEU A 18 -10.51 1.91 0.41
N PRO A 19 -10.85 2.48 1.58
CA PRO A 19 -12.25 2.57 2.05
C PRO A 19 -13.16 3.31 1.07
N LYS A 20 -12.65 4.35 0.40
CA LYS A 20 -13.45 5.18 -0.51
C LYS A 20 -14.01 4.40 -1.72
N ARG A 21 -13.37 3.30 -2.10
CA ARG A 21 -13.81 2.44 -3.21
C ARG A 21 -14.20 1.04 -2.74
N ASP A 22 -14.18 0.81 -1.43
CA ASP A 22 -14.24 -0.52 -0.84
C ASP A 22 -13.33 -1.53 -1.56
N LEU A 23 -12.12 -1.10 -1.89
CA LEU A 23 -11.17 -1.90 -2.66
C LEU A 23 -10.13 -2.49 -1.72
N GLU A 24 -10.07 -3.81 -1.67
CA GLU A 24 -9.02 -4.58 -1.02
C GLU A 24 -8.16 -5.28 -2.08
N ALA A 25 -6.84 -5.22 -1.92
CA ALA A 25 -5.91 -5.89 -2.81
C ALA A 25 -4.63 -6.28 -2.06
N SER A 26 -3.93 -7.31 -2.53
CA SER A 26 -2.64 -7.71 -1.99
C SER A 26 -1.54 -6.82 -2.57
N VAL A 27 -0.61 -6.39 -1.74
CA VAL A 27 0.57 -5.65 -2.18
C VAL A 27 1.56 -6.65 -2.76
N SER A 28 1.76 -6.59 -4.08
CA SER A 28 2.68 -7.46 -4.81
C SER A 28 4.12 -6.97 -4.70
N SER A 29 4.35 -5.66 -4.63
CA SER A 29 5.69 -5.08 -4.43
C SER A 29 5.65 -3.66 -3.86
N ILE A 30 6.72 -3.29 -3.16
CA ILE A 30 6.97 -1.95 -2.61
C ILE A 30 8.34 -1.48 -3.08
N GLU A 31 8.44 -0.26 -3.60
CA GLU A 31 9.69 0.32 -4.10
C GLU A 31 10.78 0.40 -3.02
N PHE A 32 10.41 0.82 -1.81
CA PHE A 32 11.29 0.82 -0.64
C PHE A 32 10.67 -0.06 0.44
N ASP A 33 11.22 -1.25 0.66
CA ASP A 33 10.81 -2.19 1.72
C ASP A 33 11.96 -2.44 2.71
N ALA A 34 12.62 -1.37 3.15
CA ALA A 34 13.72 -1.44 4.11
C ALA A 34 13.27 -0.91 5.48
N PRO A 35 13.83 -1.40 6.59
CA PRO A 35 13.50 -0.91 7.94
C PRO A 35 13.84 0.58 8.14
N GLU A 36 14.76 1.11 7.35
CA GLU A 36 15.19 2.51 7.33
C GLU A 36 14.45 3.38 6.29
N LYS A 37 13.74 2.73 5.34
CA LYS A 37 13.01 3.41 4.27
C LYS A 37 11.90 2.50 3.76
N TRP A 38 10.68 2.83 4.13
CA TRP A 38 9.49 2.06 3.78
C TRP A 38 8.47 2.93 3.03
N GLY A 39 8.08 2.54 1.82
CA GLY A 39 7.09 3.24 0.99
C GLY A 39 7.52 3.41 -0.47
N GLY A 40 7.11 4.51 -1.10
CA GLY A 40 7.29 4.73 -2.54
C GLY A 40 6.14 4.13 -3.36
N GLU A 41 6.44 3.63 -4.57
CA GLU A 41 5.47 2.94 -5.41
C GLU A 41 5.07 1.57 -4.82
N LEU A 42 3.78 1.42 -4.57
CA LEU A 42 3.07 0.19 -4.22
C LEU A 42 2.43 -0.36 -5.49
N LYS A 43 2.76 -1.61 -5.83
CA LYS A 43 2.09 -2.37 -6.88
C LYS A 43 1.16 -3.38 -6.25
N LEU A 44 -0.09 -3.40 -6.69
CA LEU A 44 -1.13 -4.31 -6.22
C LEU A 44 -1.27 -5.48 -7.18
N ASP A 45 -1.72 -6.63 -6.69
CA ASP A 45 -1.93 -7.82 -7.52
C ASP A 45 -3.01 -7.61 -8.60
N ASN A 46 -3.98 -6.74 -8.34
CA ASN A 46 -5.04 -6.35 -9.28
C ASN A 46 -4.59 -5.36 -10.36
N GLY A 47 -3.28 -5.10 -10.51
CA GLY A 47 -2.74 -4.16 -11.48
C GLY A 47 -2.81 -2.69 -11.06
N GLY A 48 -3.36 -2.38 -9.89
CA GLY A 48 -3.37 -1.03 -9.35
C GLY A 48 -1.98 -0.58 -8.86
N SER A 49 -1.65 0.70 -9.08
CA SER A 49 -0.41 1.28 -8.55
C SER A 49 -0.70 2.55 -7.75
N TYR A 50 -0.10 2.65 -6.56
CA TYR A 50 -0.25 3.78 -5.65
C TYR A 50 1.11 4.21 -5.12
N TYR A 51 1.27 5.49 -4.79
CA TYR A 51 2.48 6.03 -4.20
C TYR A 51 2.19 6.47 -2.78
N ILE A 52 2.99 6.01 -1.83
CA ILE A 52 3.02 6.54 -0.47
C ILE A 52 4.36 7.23 -0.24
N ASP A 53 4.33 8.29 0.55
CA ASP A 53 5.56 9.00 0.89
C ASP A 53 6.50 8.05 1.66
N PRO A 54 7.77 7.87 1.24
CA PRO A 54 8.70 6.98 1.93
C PRO A 54 8.96 7.46 3.35
N MET A 55 8.74 6.58 4.32
CA MET A 55 8.92 6.85 5.74
C MET A 55 10.18 6.18 6.27
N ALA A 56 10.84 6.82 7.23
CA ALA A 56 12.11 6.33 7.80
C ALA A 56 11.97 5.05 8.67
N LYS A 57 10.74 4.65 9.02
CA LYS A 57 10.47 3.43 9.79
C LYS A 57 9.21 2.76 9.26
N PRO A 58 9.18 1.42 9.14
CA PRO A 58 7.97 0.70 8.84
C PRO A 58 6.95 0.98 9.96
N PRO A 59 5.74 1.43 9.61
CA PRO A 59 4.72 1.69 10.61
C PRO A 59 4.28 0.40 11.30
N ARG A 60 3.83 0.50 12.55
CA ARG A 60 3.13 -0.62 13.20
C ARG A 60 1.81 -0.87 12.47
N LEU A 61 1.61 -2.09 12.01
CA LEU A 61 0.42 -2.49 11.26
C LEU A 61 -0.71 -2.90 12.23
N PRO A 62 -1.99 -2.60 11.92
CA PRO A 62 -2.46 -1.85 10.75
C PRO A 62 -2.19 -0.33 10.86
N VAL A 63 -1.92 0.31 9.72
CA VAL A 63 -1.63 1.76 9.63
C VAL A 63 -2.52 2.44 8.59
N SER A 64 -2.95 3.67 8.86
CA SER A 64 -3.62 4.53 7.87
C SER A 64 -2.64 5.52 7.26
N LEU A 65 -2.61 5.60 5.93
CA LEU A 65 -1.66 6.43 5.17
C LEU A 65 -2.36 7.22 4.07
N ARG A 66 -1.69 8.27 3.60
CA ARG A 66 -2.08 9.02 2.41
C ARG A 66 -1.34 8.46 1.21
N ALA A 67 -2.09 7.99 0.22
CA ALA A 67 -1.55 7.51 -1.03
C ALA A 67 -1.98 8.37 -2.22
N LYS A 68 -1.13 8.49 -3.23
CA LYS A 68 -1.45 9.06 -4.54
C LYS A 68 -1.66 7.91 -5.53
N ARG A 69 -2.76 7.91 -6.27
CA ARG A 69 -2.97 6.90 -7.32
C ARG A 69 -2.00 7.19 -8.47
N LEU A 70 -1.26 6.18 -8.91
CA LEU A 70 -0.35 6.24 -10.06
C LEU A 70 -0.96 5.56 -11.28
N GLY A 71 -1.53 4.36 -11.08
CA GLY A 71 -2.16 3.55 -12.12
C GLY A 71 -3.53 3.06 -11.69
N ALA A 72 -4.44 2.90 -12.65
CA ALA A 72 -5.70 2.22 -12.42
C ALA A 72 -5.48 0.72 -12.53
N ALA A 73 -5.94 -0.06 -11.54
CA ALA A 73 -6.37 -1.43 -11.81
C ALA A 73 -7.44 -1.33 -12.91
N GLU A 74 -7.24 -2.04 -14.02
CA GLU A 74 -8.24 -2.17 -15.07
C GLU A 74 -9.44 -2.92 -14.47
N ASP A 75 -10.65 -2.44 -14.79
CA ASP A 75 -11.93 -2.95 -14.29
C ASP A 75 -12.28 -4.31 -14.91
#